data_AF-A0A645JMN0-F1
#
_entry.id   AF-A0A645JMN0-F1
#
_cell.length_a   1.000
_cell.length_b   1.000
_cell.length_c   1.000
_cell.angle_alpha   90.00
_cell.angle_beta   90.00
_cell.angle_gamma   90.00
#
_symmetry.space_group_name_H-M   'P 1'
#
loop_
_entity.id
_entity.type
_entity.pdbx_description
1 polymer ?
#
loop_
_entity_poly.entity_id
_entity_poly.type
_entity_poly.pdbx_seq_one_letter_code
_entity_poly.pdbx_strand_id
1 'polypeptide(L)'
;MNEEDTSELIPPSKQNIIKQESNKNESLQETKLELDSSYVELLGIFAQNDHTLTKLQVEDFARSKGMMVNGLIDQINEQCYDLLDDVLIEEDVDSWTVLENYLKKIVTV
;
A
#
# COMPACT_ATOMS: atom_id res chain seq x y z
N MET A 1 37.50 -27.09 36.41
CA MET A 1 38.19 -26.91 35.12
C MET A 1 37.81 -28.13 34.29
N ASN A 2 37.28 -27.88 33.09
CA ASN A 2 36.87 -28.81 32.02
C ASN A 2 35.40 -29.29 32.14
N GLU A 3 34.48 -28.78 31.31
CA GLU A 3 34.14 -29.21 29.91
C GLU A 3 33.22 -30.45 29.99
N GLU A 4 32.08 -30.64 29.32
CA GLU A 4 31.36 -30.13 28.15
C GLU A 4 29.87 -30.49 28.39
N ASP A 5 28.89 -29.61 28.19
CA ASP A 5 28.15 -29.42 26.94
C ASP A 5 27.60 -30.73 26.33
N THR A 6 26.41 -31.13 26.76
CA THR A 6 25.63 -32.18 26.11
C THR A 6 24.71 -31.59 25.05
N SER A 7 25.26 -31.43 23.85
CA SER A 7 24.73 -32.00 22.60
C SER A 7 23.21 -31.86 22.38
N GLU A 8 22.78 -30.69 21.92
CA GLU A 8 21.56 -30.61 21.10
C GLU A 8 21.93 -30.87 19.64
N LEU A 9 21.17 -31.79 19.04
CA LEU A 9 21.38 -32.42 17.74
C LEU A 9 21.36 -31.42 16.59
N ILE A 10 22.49 -31.27 15.88
CA ILE A 10 22.50 -30.79 14.50
C ILE A 10 22.60 -32.00 13.57
N PRO A 11 21.66 -32.17 12.64
CA PRO A 11 22.05 -32.63 11.30
C PRO A 11 21.23 -31.96 10.18
N PRO A 12 21.57 -32.13 8.89
CA PRO A 12 22.77 -31.62 8.25
C PRO A 12 22.41 -30.75 7.02
N SER A 13 23.25 -29.78 6.69
CA SER A 13 23.17 -29.02 5.44
C SER A 13 23.35 -29.92 4.20
N LYS A 14 22.56 -29.69 3.13
CA LYS A 14 23.03 -29.68 1.72
C LYS A 14 21.95 -29.19 0.72
N GLN A 15 22.12 -27.93 0.31
CA GLN A 15 22.12 -27.40 -1.07
C GLN A 15 20.85 -27.46 -1.97
N ASN A 16 20.38 -26.23 -2.27
CA ASN A 16 20.18 -25.66 -3.63
C ASN A 16 19.04 -26.18 -4.51
N ILE A 17 17.99 -25.36 -4.72
CA ILE A 17 17.47 -24.98 -6.06
C ILE A 17 16.75 -23.62 -5.94
N ILE A 18 17.34 -22.63 -6.60
CA ILE A 18 16.72 -21.39 -7.09
C ILE A 18 15.54 -21.75 -8.00
N LYS A 19 14.32 -21.34 -7.64
CA LYS A 19 13.19 -20.95 -8.52
C LYS A 19 12.35 -19.99 -7.67
N GLN A 20 12.06 -18.76 -8.05
CA GLN A 20 11.53 -18.36 -9.34
C GLN A 20 12.00 -16.95 -9.68
N GLU A 21 12.79 -16.82 -10.75
CA GLU A 21 12.77 -15.61 -11.57
C GLU A 21 12.03 -15.92 -12.86
N SER A 22 11.33 -14.91 -13.36
CA SER A 22 10.71 -14.76 -14.68
C SER A 22 9.44 -15.55 -15.00
N ASN A 23 8.29 -14.90 -14.82
CA ASN A 23 7.49 -14.55 -15.99
C ASN A 23 7.33 -13.04 -16.04
N LYS A 24 8.20 -12.41 -16.86
CA LYS A 24 7.87 -11.17 -17.55
C LYS A 24 6.63 -11.46 -18.39
N ASN A 25 5.47 -11.04 -17.90
CA ASN A 25 4.32 -10.83 -18.75
C ASN A 25 4.17 -9.32 -18.85
N GLU A 26 4.51 -8.84 -20.04
CA GLU A 26 4.44 -7.46 -20.47
C GLU A 26 3.03 -6.90 -20.25
N SER A 27 2.91 -6.00 -19.29
CA SER A 27 2.27 -4.71 -19.53
C SER A 27 3.03 -3.71 -18.69
N LEU A 28 3.92 -2.96 -19.34
CA LEU A 28 4.58 -1.79 -18.76
C LEU A 28 3.49 -0.81 -18.33
N GLN A 29 3.10 -0.93 -17.08
CA GLN A 29 2.32 0.08 -16.38
C GLN A 29 3.11 0.34 -15.11
N GLU A 30 4.24 1.03 -15.27
CA GLU A 30 4.96 1.66 -14.16
C GLU A 30 4.03 2.72 -13.59
N THR A 31 3.11 2.33 -12.71
CA THR A 31 2.61 3.25 -11.70
C THR A 31 3.82 3.74 -10.93
N LYS A 32 4.12 5.04 -11.06
CA LYS A 32 5.34 5.68 -10.53
C LYS A 32 5.47 5.58 -9.00
N LEU A 33 4.43 5.10 -8.31
CA LEU A 33 4.44 4.67 -6.91
C LEU A 33 4.03 3.19 -6.80
N GLU A 34 4.77 2.41 -6.01
CA GLU A 34 4.32 1.12 -5.48
C GLU A 34 3.33 1.36 -4.33
N LEU A 35 2.08 1.69 -4.65
CA LEU A 35 1.03 1.82 -3.64
C LEU A 35 0.59 0.44 -3.15
N ASP A 36 0.37 0.30 -1.83
CA ASP A 36 -0.23 -0.90 -1.24
C ASP A 36 -1.59 -1.23 -1.89
N SER A 37 -1.92 -2.52 -2.00
CA SER A 37 -3.20 -2.99 -2.55
C SER A 37 -4.40 -2.33 -1.88
N SER A 38 -4.32 -2.02 -0.58
CA SER A 38 -5.38 -1.37 0.18
C SER A 38 -5.58 0.10 -0.22
N TYR A 39 -4.50 0.78 -0.61
CA TYR A 39 -4.56 2.17 -1.08
C TYR A 39 -5.17 2.26 -2.46
N VAL A 40 -4.76 1.38 -3.37
CA VAL A 40 -5.34 1.30 -4.72
C VAL A 40 -6.84 0.98 -4.64
N GLU A 41 -7.25 0.09 -3.75
CA GLU A 41 -8.66 -0.22 -3.53
C GLU A 41 -9.44 1.00 -3.02
N LEU A 42 -8.93 1.73 -2.01
CA LEU A 42 -9.57 2.96 -1.52
C LEU A 42 -9.69 4.01 -2.62
N LEU A 43 -8.62 4.27 -3.37
CA LEU A 43 -8.62 5.20 -4.51
C LEU A 43 -9.63 4.77 -5.59
N GLY A 44 -9.78 3.46 -5.81
CA GLY A 44 -10.80 2.90 -6.69
C GLY A 44 -12.23 3.16 -6.20
N ILE A 45 -12.46 3.14 -4.88
CA ILE A 45 -13.76 3.50 -4.29
C ILE A 45 -14.02 5.01 -4.47
N PHE A 46 -13.02 5.86 -4.27
CA PHE A 46 -13.13 7.29 -4.56
C PHE A 46 -13.51 7.54 -6.03
N ALA A 47 -12.83 6.89 -6.97
CA ALA A 47 -13.12 7.05 -8.40
C ALA A 47 -14.55 6.63 -8.79
N GLN A 48 -15.18 5.72 -8.03
CA GLN A 48 -16.57 5.30 -8.23
C GLN A 48 -17.61 6.23 -7.59
N ASN A 49 -17.19 7.12 -6.68
CA ASN A 49 -18.07 8.01 -5.90
C ASN A 49 -17.73 9.49 -6.16
N ASP A 50 -17.52 9.88 -7.42
CA ASP A 50 -17.21 11.27 -7.80
C ASP A 50 -15.99 11.86 -7.03
N HIS A 51 -15.01 11.01 -6.74
CA HIS A 51 -13.81 11.35 -5.97
C HIS A 51 -14.07 11.83 -4.54
N THR A 52 -15.27 11.62 -4.00
CA THR A 52 -15.64 12.06 -2.65
C THR A 52 -16.28 10.90 -1.88
N LEU A 53 -15.84 10.69 -0.65
CA LEU A 53 -16.40 9.69 0.25
C LEU A 53 -16.73 10.33 1.59
N THR A 54 -17.86 9.96 2.18
CA THR A 54 -18.19 10.40 3.54
C THR A 54 -17.19 9.83 4.53
N LYS A 55 -16.99 10.52 5.66
CA LYS A 55 -16.12 10.03 6.74
C LYS A 55 -16.50 8.61 7.20
N LEU A 56 -17.80 8.31 7.24
CA LEU A 56 -18.32 6.98 7.58
C LEU A 56 -17.89 5.90 6.57
N GLN A 57 -17.98 6.18 5.26
CA GLN A 57 -17.56 5.23 4.22
C GLN A 57 -16.07 4.91 4.31
N VAL A 58 -15.23 5.93 4.52
CA VAL A 58 -13.78 5.74 4.68
C VAL A 58 -13.48 5.02 5.99
N GLU A 59 -14.23 5.29 7.06
CA GLU A 59 -14.10 4.60 8.34
C GLU A 59 -14.46 3.12 8.26
N ASP A 60 -15.56 2.77 7.60
CA ASP A 60 -15.95 1.38 7.40
C ASP A 60 -14.92 0.64 6.54
N PHE A 61 -14.37 1.29 5.51
CA PHE A 61 -13.28 0.73 4.72
C PHE A 61 -12.03 0.49 5.56
N ALA A 62 -11.54 1.52 6.26
CA ALA A 62 -10.33 1.42 7.09
C ALA A 62 -10.51 0.34 8.18
N ARG A 63 -11.66 0.30 8.83
CA ARG A 63 -12.01 -0.72 9.84
C ARG A 63 -12.00 -2.13 9.25
N SER A 64 -12.49 -2.31 8.02
CA SER A 64 -12.46 -3.61 7.34
C SER A 64 -11.04 -4.12 7.05
N LYS A 65 -10.07 -3.19 6.94
CA LYS A 65 -8.64 -3.47 6.76
C LYS A 65 -7.85 -3.49 8.08
N GLY A 66 -8.52 -3.23 9.22
CA GLY A 66 -7.86 -3.14 10.53
C GLY A 66 -7.00 -1.87 10.71
N MET A 67 -7.27 -0.82 9.94
CA MET A 67 -6.53 0.45 9.94
C MET A 67 -7.38 1.58 10.54
N MET A 68 -6.72 2.64 10.99
CA MET A 68 -7.38 3.89 11.36
C MET A 68 -7.48 4.81 10.14
N VAL A 69 -8.62 5.51 9.97
CA VAL A 69 -8.86 6.43 8.84
C VAL A 69 -7.74 7.44 8.68
N ASN A 70 -7.43 8.19 9.73
CA ASN A 70 -6.44 9.25 9.66
C ASN A 70 -5.07 8.68 9.25
N GLY A 71 -4.64 7.57 9.88
CA GLY A 71 -3.37 6.93 9.51
C GLY A 71 -3.35 6.42 8.07
N LEU A 72 -4.46 5.89 7.56
CA LEU A 72 -4.60 5.45 6.17
C LEU A 72 -4.48 6.63 5.20
N ILE A 73 -5.17 7.75 5.47
CA ILE A 73 -5.11 8.94 4.62
C ILE A 73 -3.72 9.59 4.69
N ASP A 74 -3.15 9.71 5.88
CA ASP A 74 -1.81 10.26 6.11
C ASP A 74 -0.77 9.46 5.31
N GLN A 75 -0.81 8.12 5.38
CA GLN A 75 0.12 7.25 4.63
C GLN A 75 -0.03 7.38 3.11
N ILE A 76 -1.25 7.57 2.60
CA ILE A 76 -1.48 7.80 1.17
C ILE A 76 -0.91 9.17 0.76
N ASN A 77 -1.20 10.21 1.53
CA ASN A 77 -0.72 11.56 1.27
C ASN A 77 0.81 11.63 1.36
N GLU A 78 1.43 11.04 2.38
CA GLU A 78 2.89 10.99 2.55
C GLU A 78 3.59 10.35 1.35
N GLN A 79 3.10 9.20 0.87
CA GLN A 79 3.71 8.54 -0.29
C GLN A 79 3.58 9.37 -1.56
N CYS A 80 2.46 10.09 -1.72
CA CYS A 80 2.20 10.90 -2.91
C CYS A 80 2.87 12.27 -2.84
N TYR A 81 3.28 12.73 -1.65
CA TYR A 81 3.80 14.07 -1.44
C TYR A 81 5.04 14.36 -2.29
N ASP A 82 5.99 13.42 -2.35
CA ASP A 82 7.22 13.55 -3.15
C ASP A 82 6.96 13.67 -4.66
N LEU A 83 5.83 13.14 -5.14
CA LEU A 83 5.45 13.18 -6.56
C LEU A 83 4.58 14.40 -6.90
N LEU A 84 3.68 14.76 -6.00
CA LEU A 84 2.66 15.78 -6.22
C LEU A 84 3.09 17.16 -5.75
N ASP A 85 4.07 17.23 -4.85
CA ASP A 85 4.40 18.40 -4.02
C ASP A 85 3.18 18.92 -3.23
N ASP A 86 2.21 18.03 -2.97
CA ASP A 86 0.90 18.35 -2.38
C ASP A 86 0.21 17.08 -1.85
N VAL A 87 -0.92 17.24 -1.15
CA VAL A 87 -1.76 16.12 -0.67
C VAL A 87 -2.67 15.59 -1.78
N LEU A 88 -2.86 14.27 -1.83
CA LEU A 88 -3.79 13.65 -2.79
C LEU A 88 -5.23 13.73 -2.30
N ILE A 89 -5.42 13.56 -1.00
CA ILE A 89 -6.73 13.50 -0.34
C ILE A 89 -6.85 14.67 0.62
N GLU A 90 -7.87 15.50 0.41
CA GLU A 90 -8.23 16.60 1.28
C GLU A 90 -9.29 16.16 2.30
N GLU A 91 -9.16 16.68 3.52
CA GLU A 91 -10.20 16.55 4.54
C GLU A 91 -11.21 17.69 4.42
N ASP A 92 -12.48 17.36 4.31
CA ASP A 92 -13.61 18.29 4.49
C ASP A 92 -14.33 17.97 5.82
N VAL A 93 -15.34 18.77 6.17
CA VAL A 93 -16.10 18.67 7.43
C VAL A 93 -16.66 17.25 7.61
N ASP A 94 -17.35 16.73 6.59
CA ASP A 94 -18.08 15.46 6.65
C ASP A 94 -17.59 14.41 5.64
N SER A 95 -16.60 14.75 4.82
CA SER A 95 -16.11 13.90 3.74
C SER A 95 -14.61 14.01 3.53
N TRP A 96 -14.07 13.06 2.79
CA TRP A 96 -12.74 13.10 2.19
C TRP A 96 -12.93 13.27 0.69
N THR A 97 -12.07 14.06 0.07
CA THR A 97 -12.09 14.27 -1.39
C THR A 97 -10.71 14.02 -1.96
N VAL A 98 -10.64 13.13 -2.95
CA VAL A 98 -9.45 12.89 -3.75
C VAL A 98 -9.38 13.95 -4.85
N LEU A 99 -8.22 14.58 -4.99
CA LEU A 99 -7.95 15.51 -6.07
C LEU A 99 -7.74 14.75 -7.39
N GLU A 100 -8.74 14.80 -8.28
CA GLU A 100 -8.73 14.08 -9.57
C GLU A 100 -7.51 14.44 -10.43
N ASN A 101 -7.09 15.70 -10.42
CA ASN A 101 -5.89 16.20 -11.10
C ASN A 101 -4.62 15.48 -10.62
N TYR A 102 -4.57 15.08 -9.35
CA TYR A 102 -3.45 14.35 -8.77
C TYR A 102 -3.61 12.84 -8.91
N LEU A 103 -4.82 12.32 -8.77
CA LEU A 103 -5.12 10.90 -9.01
C LEU A 103 -4.69 10.49 -10.42
N LYS A 104 -4.99 11.32 -11.43
CA LYS A 104 -4.51 11.11 -12.80
C LYS A 104 -2.98 11.05 -12.85
N LYS A 105 -2.23 11.91 -12.17
CA LYS A 105 -0.76 11.86 -12.21
C LYS A 105 -0.18 10.57 -11.63
N ILE A 106 -0.88 9.93 -10.70
CA ILE A 106 -0.43 8.70 -10.03
C ILE A 106 -0.88 7.44 -10.80
N VAL A 107 -2.10 7.44 -11.31
CA VAL A 107 -2.74 6.29 -11.98
C VAL A 107 -2.48 6.30 -13.50
N THR A 108 -2.10 7.43 -14.09
CA THR A 108 -1.90 7.52 -15.56
C THR A 108 -0.64 6.78 -16.00
N VAL A 109 -0.93 5.72 -16.72
CA VAL A 109 -0.20 5.13 -17.85
C VAL A 109 -0.54 5.79 -19.17
#